data_AF-A0A0S7BI97-F1
#
_entry.id   AF-A0A0S7BI97-F1
#
_cell.length_a   1.000
_cell.length_b   1.000
_cell.length_c   1.000
_cell.angle_alpha   90.00
_cell.angle_beta   90.00
_cell.angle_gamma   90.00
#
_symmetry.space_group_name_H-M   'P 1'
#
loop_
_entity.id
_entity.type
_entity.pdbx_description
1 polymer ?
#
loop_
_entity_poly.entity_id
_entity_poly.type
_entity_poly.pdbx_seq_one_letter_code
_entity_poly.pdbx_strand_id
1 'polypeptide(L)'
;MDNQLQIILVIVAQIFTLAAVFFTSFLNRRNSAQLIEQELRTRKRAEYLEEQLFKLYGPISILLHMNKALLKLRFNLETNTYSNAVPEALWQDVRDNVIRPNNFRIVRLLKKNFHLLEGSDIPDSVMRFIVHAEVFALQHKHNLANETYLKDFRFPVEFEQYIFTTTNKVKKEYLGLVSEDKIKIHPIPSKTLAPPRKMQKITREVK
;
A
#
# COMPACT_ATOMS: atom_id res chain seq x y z
N MET A 1 -35.29 -29.63 -62.67
CA MET A 1 -34.48 -30.15 -61.53
C MET A 1 -34.00 -29.02 -60.61
N ASP A 2 -34.30 -27.76 -60.93
CA ASP A 2 -33.64 -26.60 -60.30
C ASP A 2 -34.13 -26.24 -58.89
N ASN A 3 -35.41 -26.50 -58.55
CA ASN A 3 -35.95 -26.13 -57.24
C ASN A 3 -35.32 -26.91 -56.07
N GLN A 4 -35.01 -28.19 -56.27
CA GLN A 4 -34.36 -29.03 -55.24
C GLN A 4 -32.95 -28.52 -54.91
N LEU A 5 -32.20 -28.11 -55.93
CA LEU A 5 -30.84 -27.57 -55.80
C LEU A 5 -30.85 -26.22 -55.08
N GLN A 6 -31.83 -25.36 -55.35
CA GLN A 6 -32.00 -24.08 -54.65
C GLN A 6 -32.31 -24.27 -53.16
N ILE A 7 -33.17 -25.23 -52.80
CA ILE A 7 -33.50 -25.52 -51.40
C ILE A 7 -32.26 -25.99 -50.63
N ILE A 8 -31.46 -26.89 -51.22
CA ILE A 8 -30.22 -27.41 -50.59
C ILE A 8 -29.22 -26.27 -50.35
N LEU A 9 -29.03 -25.37 -51.32
CA LEU A 9 -28.12 -24.23 -51.19
C LEU A 9 -28.52 -23.29 -50.04
N VAL A 10 -29.81 -23.02 -49.87
CA VAL A 10 -30.32 -22.17 -48.77
C VAL A 10 -30.04 -22.81 -47.41
N ILE A 11 -30.26 -24.12 -47.27
CA ILE A 11 -30.01 -24.84 -46.02
C ILE A 11 -28.51 -24.80 -45.66
N VAL A 12 -27.63 -25.06 -46.64
CA VAL A 12 -26.18 -25.01 -46.42
C VAL A 12 -25.72 -23.60 -46.00
N ALA A 13 -26.23 -22.55 -46.64
CA ALA A 13 -25.93 -21.17 -46.27
C ALA A 13 -26.38 -20.83 -44.83
N GLN A 14 -27.55 -21.33 -44.41
CA GLN A 14 -28.04 -21.13 -43.04
C GLN A 14 -27.18 -21.87 -41.99
N ILE A 15 -26.76 -23.11 -42.27
CA ILE A 15 -25.86 -23.85 -41.37
C ILE A 15 -24.52 -23.13 -41.24
N PHE A 16 -23.98 -22.61 -42.34
CA PHE A 16 -22.71 -21.89 -42.33
C PHE A 16 -22.79 -20.58 -41.51
N THR A 17 -23.89 -19.82 -41.65
CA THR A 17 -24.09 -18.60 -40.86
C THR A 17 -24.25 -18.90 -39.37
N LEU A 18 -25.01 -19.94 -39.00
CA LEU A 18 -25.12 -20.39 -37.60
C LEU A 18 -23.77 -20.85 -37.03
N ALA A 19 -23.00 -21.62 -37.79
CA ALA A 19 -21.66 -22.05 -37.39
C ALA A 19 -20.71 -20.86 -37.21
N ALA A 20 -20.75 -19.87 -38.11
CA ALA A 20 -19.94 -18.66 -38.00
C ALA A 20 -20.31 -17.81 -36.78
N VAL A 21 -21.62 -17.63 -36.50
CA VAL A 21 -22.10 -16.92 -35.30
C VAL A 21 -21.70 -17.66 -34.03
N PHE A 22 -21.81 -18.99 -34.02
CA PHE A 22 -21.38 -19.80 -32.87
C PHE A 22 -19.87 -19.69 -32.65
N PHE A 23 -19.06 -19.79 -33.71
CA PHE A 23 -17.60 -19.72 -33.63
C PHE A 23 -17.11 -18.34 -33.18
N THR A 24 -17.67 -17.26 -33.75
CA THR A 24 -17.37 -15.88 -33.32
C THR A 24 -17.80 -15.62 -31.88
N SER A 25 -18.99 -16.10 -31.47
CA SER A 25 -19.44 -16.01 -30.07
C SER A 25 -18.53 -16.78 -29.11
N PHE A 26 -18.06 -17.95 -29.51
CA PHE A 26 -17.14 -18.76 -28.71
C PHE A 26 -15.77 -18.10 -28.55
N LEU A 27 -15.21 -17.56 -29.63
CA LEU A 27 -13.95 -16.79 -29.58
C LEU A 27 -14.10 -15.52 -28.75
N ASN A 28 -15.19 -14.77 -28.93
CA ASN A 28 -15.46 -13.56 -28.16
C ASN A 28 -15.58 -13.86 -26.65
N ARG A 29 -16.22 -14.96 -26.25
CA ARG A 29 -16.31 -15.36 -24.83
C ARG A 29 -14.94 -15.63 -24.21
N ARG A 30 -14.03 -16.29 -24.93
CA ARG A 30 -12.66 -16.54 -24.44
C ARG A 30 -11.87 -15.25 -24.28
N ASN A 31 -11.94 -14.37 -25.28
CA ASN A 31 -11.26 -13.07 -25.22
C ASN A 31 -11.83 -12.20 -24.08
N SER A 32 -13.14 -12.17 -23.89
CA SER A 32 -13.77 -11.44 -22.78
C SER A 32 -13.36 -12.00 -21.41
N ALA A 33 -13.27 -13.33 -21.25
CA ALA A 33 -12.84 -13.92 -19.99
C ALA A 33 -11.40 -13.54 -19.63
N GLN A 34 -10.50 -13.53 -20.62
CA GLN A 34 -9.10 -13.11 -20.43
C GLN A 34 -8.99 -11.64 -20.07
N LEU A 35 -9.75 -10.76 -20.73
CA LEU A 35 -9.78 -9.33 -20.42
C LEU A 35 -10.28 -9.07 -18.99
N ILE A 36 -11.38 -9.73 -18.59
CA ILE A 36 -11.92 -9.62 -17.22
C ILE A 36 -10.90 -10.10 -16.19
N GLU A 37 -10.21 -11.21 -16.46
CA GLU A 37 -9.19 -11.72 -15.55
C GLU A 37 -8.00 -10.76 -15.42
N GLN A 38 -7.56 -10.15 -16.52
CA GLN A 38 -6.50 -9.14 -16.51
C GLN A 38 -6.92 -7.89 -15.72
N GLU A 39 -8.12 -7.36 -15.97
CA GLU A 39 -8.67 -6.22 -15.22
C GLU A 39 -8.76 -6.52 -13.71
N LEU A 40 -9.22 -7.72 -13.34
CA LEU A 40 -9.28 -8.14 -11.94
C LEU A 40 -7.89 -8.24 -11.29
N ARG A 41 -6.88 -8.73 -12.03
CA ARG A 41 -5.49 -8.81 -11.54
C ARG A 41 -4.90 -7.41 -11.36
N THR A 42 -5.06 -6.53 -12.34
CA THR A 42 -4.63 -5.13 -12.28
C THR A 42 -5.26 -4.40 -11.10
N ARG A 43 -6.58 -4.54 -10.93
CA ARG A 43 -7.30 -3.92 -9.82
C ARG A 43 -6.82 -4.43 -8.45
N LYS A 44 -6.69 -5.75 -8.28
CA LYS A 44 -6.17 -6.32 -7.03
C LYS A 44 -4.75 -5.85 -6.72
N ARG A 45 -3.92 -5.69 -7.76
CA ARG A 45 -2.56 -5.16 -7.62
C ARG A 45 -2.60 -3.69 -7.19
N ALA A 46 -3.44 -2.86 -7.80
CA ALA A 46 -3.62 -1.47 -7.43
C ALA A 46 -4.11 -1.32 -5.98
N GLU A 47 -5.11 -2.10 -5.57
CA GLU A 47 -5.62 -2.16 -4.19
C GLU A 47 -4.50 -2.53 -3.20
N TYR A 48 -3.68 -3.55 -3.52
CA TYR A 48 -2.55 -3.93 -2.67
C TYR A 48 -1.49 -2.82 -2.55
N LEU A 49 -1.10 -2.18 -3.66
CA LEU A 49 -0.14 -1.07 -3.66
C LEU A 49 -0.67 0.14 -2.87
N GLU A 50 -1.96 0.42 -3.00
CA GLU A 50 -2.65 1.45 -2.22
C GLU A 50 -2.51 1.16 -0.71
N GLU A 51 -2.78 -0.07 -0.29
CA GLU A 51 -2.61 -0.47 1.11
C GLU A 51 -1.16 -0.32 1.58
N GLN A 52 -0.18 -0.75 0.78
CA GLN A 52 1.24 -0.58 1.08
C GLN A 52 1.59 0.90 1.32
N LEU A 53 1.09 1.81 0.49
CA LEU A 53 1.34 3.25 0.63
C LEU A 53 0.67 3.84 1.87
N PHE A 54 -0.62 3.62 2.06
CA PHE A 54 -1.38 4.33 3.08
C PHE A 54 -1.26 3.70 4.47
N LYS A 55 -1.05 2.38 4.57
CA LYS A 55 -1.00 1.68 5.86
C LYS A 55 0.43 1.46 6.36
N LEU A 56 1.43 1.45 5.49
CA LEU A 56 2.81 1.11 5.86
C LEU A 56 3.84 2.18 5.43
N TYR A 57 4.20 2.23 4.15
CA TYR A 57 5.37 2.99 3.69
C TYR A 57 5.20 4.50 3.79
N GLY A 58 4.02 5.03 3.42
CA GLY A 58 3.72 6.45 3.51
C GLY A 58 3.85 6.98 4.94
N PRO A 59 3.11 6.42 5.93
CA PRO A 59 3.23 6.82 7.32
C PRO A 59 4.66 6.71 7.88
N ILE A 60 5.38 5.62 7.59
CA ILE A 60 6.77 5.47 8.06
C ILE A 60 7.67 6.53 7.42
N SER A 61 7.54 6.79 6.12
CA SER A 61 8.35 7.79 5.41
C SER A 61 8.18 9.20 6.00
N ILE A 62 6.95 9.58 6.38
CA ILE A 62 6.66 10.87 7.01
C ILE A 62 7.35 10.98 8.37
N LEU A 63 7.21 9.96 9.22
CA LEU A 63 7.84 9.94 10.55
C LEU A 63 9.37 10.01 10.48
N LEU A 64 9.97 9.27 9.54
CA LEU A 64 11.42 9.34 9.29
C LEU A 64 11.84 10.73 8.80
N HIS A 65 11.09 11.32 7.88
CA HIS A 65 11.38 12.66 7.37
C HIS A 65 11.33 13.73 8.47
N MET A 66 10.33 13.66 9.36
CA MET A 66 10.21 14.52 10.54
C MET A 66 11.43 14.37 11.47
N ASN A 67 11.79 13.13 11.81
CA ASN A 67 12.96 12.87 12.66
C ASN A 67 14.26 13.41 12.02
N LYS A 68 14.43 13.18 10.71
CA LYS A 68 15.60 13.68 9.95
C LYS A 68 15.67 15.20 9.95
N ALA A 69 14.53 15.88 9.75
CA ALA A 69 14.47 17.34 9.75
C ALA A 69 14.89 17.93 11.10
N LEU A 70 14.42 17.34 12.20
CA LEU A 70 14.79 17.75 13.56
C LEU A 70 16.28 17.52 13.86
N LEU A 71 16.81 16.37 13.44
CA LEU A 71 18.24 16.08 13.58
C LEU A 71 19.11 17.06 12.77
N LYS A 72 18.72 17.36 11.53
CA LYS A 72 19.41 18.38 10.72
C LYS A 72 19.37 19.77 11.36
N LEU A 73 18.24 20.15 11.94
CA LEU A 73 18.12 21.42 12.65
C LEU A 73 19.13 21.52 13.80
N ARG A 74 19.27 20.45 14.60
CA ARG A 74 20.30 20.36 15.64
C ARG A 74 21.70 20.54 15.06
N PHE A 75 22.08 19.72 14.08
CA PHE A 75 23.43 19.77 13.51
C PHE A 75 23.76 21.14 12.93
N ASN A 76 22.82 21.77 12.21
CA ASN A 76 23.02 23.10 11.61
C ASN A 76 23.21 24.19 12.68
N LEU A 77 22.56 24.07 13.84
CA LEU A 77 22.71 25.01 14.95
C LEU A 77 24.00 24.78 15.73
N GLU A 78 24.51 23.56 15.79
CA GLU A 78 25.81 23.23 16.40
C GLU A 78 26.99 23.67 15.53
N THR A 79 26.87 23.64 14.19
CA THR A 79 27.96 24.01 13.27
C THR A 79 28.06 25.50 12.97
N ASN A 80 26.98 26.27 13.16
CA ASN A 80 27.03 27.71 12.96
C ASN A 80 27.72 28.36 14.17
N THR A 81 28.85 29.02 13.92
CA THR A 81 29.77 29.64 14.91
C THR A 81 29.13 30.70 15.82
N TYR A 82 27.86 31.03 15.60
CA TYR A 82 27.09 31.90 16.47
C TYR A 82 26.46 31.07 17.59
N SER A 83 26.83 31.40 18.83
CA SER A 83 26.53 30.84 20.16
C SER A 83 25.08 30.42 20.51
N ASN A 84 24.18 30.26 19.54
CA ASN A 84 22.80 29.82 19.74
C ASN A 84 22.70 28.28 19.62
N ALA A 85 23.56 27.55 20.34
CA ALA A 85 23.37 26.12 20.50
C ALA A 85 21.96 25.87 21.05
N VAL A 86 21.24 24.91 20.48
CA VAL A 86 19.95 24.48 21.02
C VAL A 86 20.17 24.12 22.49
N PRO A 87 19.41 24.70 23.44
CA PRO A 87 19.54 24.32 24.84
C PRO A 87 19.42 22.80 24.97
N GLU A 88 20.35 22.16 25.66
CA GLU A 88 20.36 20.69 25.80
C GLU A 88 19.02 20.18 26.35
N ALA A 89 18.38 20.94 27.24
CA ALA A 89 17.04 20.64 27.76
C ALA A 89 15.97 20.59 26.64
N LEU A 90 16.00 21.52 25.67
CA LEU A 90 15.08 21.51 24.54
C LEU A 90 15.37 20.30 23.63
N TRP A 91 16.63 19.95 23.44
CA TRP A 91 16.98 18.79 22.62
C TRP A 91 16.58 17.45 23.29
N GLN A 92 16.73 17.36 24.61
CA GLN A 92 16.21 16.24 25.40
C GLN A 92 14.69 16.14 25.24
N ASP A 93 13.97 17.25 25.35
CA ASP A 93 12.52 17.30 25.13
C ASP A 93 12.12 16.82 23.73
N VAL A 94 12.79 17.30 22.67
CA VAL A 94 12.54 16.86 21.28
C VAL A 94 12.83 15.35 21.12
N ARG A 95 13.92 14.85 21.69
CA ARG A 95 14.29 13.44 21.63
C ARG A 95 13.22 12.57 22.29
N ASP A 96 12.74 13.02 23.44
CA ASP A 96 11.90 12.24 24.35
C ASP A 96 10.42 12.27 23.96
N ASN A 97 9.96 13.43 23.49
CA ASN A 97 8.55 13.66 23.16
C ASN A 97 8.25 13.56 21.66
N VAL A 98 9.27 13.56 20.78
CA VAL A 98 9.06 13.47 19.32
C VAL A 98 9.78 12.27 18.71
N ILE A 99 11.12 12.24 18.74
CA ILE A 99 11.90 11.25 17.99
C ILE A 99 11.61 9.83 18.47
N ARG A 100 11.66 9.60 19.79
CA ARG A 100 11.41 8.28 20.38
C ARG A 100 9.97 7.80 20.19
N PRO A 101 8.93 8.60 20.49
CA PRO A 101 7.55 8.24 20.15
C PRO A 101 7.36 7.91 18.66
N ASN A 102 8.01 8.64 17.75
CA ASN A 102 7.98 8.33 16.33
C ASN A 102 8.63 6.98 16.01
N ASN A 103 9.79 6.65 16.60
CA ASN A 103 10.42 5.34 16.41
C ASN A 103 9.49 4.20 16.86
N PHE A 104 8.82 4.33 18.01
CA PHE A 104 7.84 3.33 18.45
C PHE A 104 6.60 3.24 17.55
N ARG A 105 6.12 4.37 17.02
CA ARG A 105 5.04 4.36 16.02
C ARG A 105 5.46 3.60 14.76
N ILE A 106 6.69 3.78 14.30
CA ILE A 106 7.24 3.02 13.17
C ILE A 106 7.27 1.52 13.50
N VAL A 107 7.79 1.11 14.66
CA VAL A 107 7.79 -0.30 15.09
C VAL A 107 6.37 -0.87 15.13
N ARG A 108 5.40 -0.10 15.63
CA ARG A 108 3.99 -0.52 15.64
C ARG A 108 3.43 -0.71 14.23
N LEU A 109 3.73 0.20 13.30
CA LEU A 109 3.30 0.10 11.90
C LEU A 109 3.90 -1.13 11.22
N LEU A 110 5.20 -1.39 11.45
CA LEU A 110 5.89 -2.59 10.93
C LEU A 110 5.27 -3.87 11.48
N LYS A 111 5.08 -3.98 12.80
CA LYS A 111 4.47 -5.16 13.44
C LYS A 111 3.03 -5.39 12.97
N LYS A 112 2.23 -4.32 12.83
CA LYS A 112 0.81 -4.41 12.42
C LYS A 112 0.66 -4.79 10.94
N ASN A 113 1.53 -4.27 10.07
CA ASN A 113 1.38 -4.38 8.63
C ASN A 113 2.56 -5.12 7.97
N PHE A 114 3.19 -6.09 8.65
CA PHE A 114 4.35 -6.80 8.11
C PHE A 114 4.07 -7.52 6.79
N HIS A 115 2.83 -7.99 6.58
CA HIS A 115 2.35 -8.61 5.33
C HIS A 115 2.31 -7.65 4.13
N LEU A 116 2.47 -6.34 4.37
CA LEU A 116 2.58 -5.32 3.34
C LEU A 116 4.05 -5.00 2.99
N LEU A 117 5.03 -5.66 3.61
CA LEU A 117 6.43 -5.51 3.22
C LEU A 117 6.66 -6.07 1.81
N GLU A 118 7.61 -5.46 1.11
CA GLU A 118 7.97 -5.89 -0.24
C GLU A 118 8.98 -7.04 -0.17
N GLY A 119 8.68 -8.14 -0.87
CA GLY A 119 9.51 -9.33 -0.91
C GLY A 119 8.89 -10.53 -0.18
N SER A 120 9.55 -11.68 -0.27
CA SER A 120 9.20 -12.89 0.48
C SER A 120 9.63 -12.84 1.95
N ASP A 121 10.69 -12.08 2.23
CA ASP A 121 11.39 -12.07 3.51
C ASP A 121 11.43 -10.67 4.13
N ILE A 122 11.60 -10.61 5.45
CA ILE A 122 11.75 -9.34 6.18
C ILE A 122 13.17 -8.82 5.96
N PRO A 123 13.38 -7.60 5.44
CA PRO A 123 14.72 -7.07 5.23
C PRO A 123 15.49 -6.91 6.55
N ASP A 124 16.78 -7.25 6.56
CA ASP A 124 17.64 -7.11 7.76
C ASP A 124 17.68 -5.69 8.33
N SER A 125 17.57 -4.67 7.48
CA SER A 125 17.51 -3.27 7.91
C SER A 125 16.28 -2.97 8.76
N VAL A 126 15.14 -3.63 8.49
CA VAL A 126 13.92 -3.52 9.29
C VAL A 126 14.14 -4.10 10.69
N MET A 127 14.75 -5.29 10.77
CA MET A 127 15.05 -5.92 12.06
C MET A 127 16.04 -5.11 12.87
N ARG A 128 17.11 -4.61 12.24
CA ARG A 128 18.07 -3.69 12.89
C ARG A 128 17.38 -2.43 13.42
N PHE A 129 16.40 -1.88 12.70
CA PHE A 129 15.66 -0.70 13.17
C PHE A 129 14.80 -1.01 14.39
N ILE A 130 14.12 -2.17 14.40
CA ILE A 130 13.32 -2.59 15.56
C ILE A 130 14.22 -2.72 16.79
N VAL A 131 15.37 -3.39 16.66
CA VAL A 131 16.34 -3.52 17.75
C VAL A 131 16.84 -2.16 18.20
N HIS A 132 17.19 -1.27 17.27
CA HIS A 132 17.60 0.11 17.59
C HIS A 132 16.53 0.85 18.42
N ALA A 133 15.26 0.78 18.02
CA ALA A 133 14.17 1.46 18.73
C ALA A 133 13.97 0.93 20.16
N GLU A 134 14.06 -0.39 20.37
CA GLU A 134 13.96 -1.01 21.70
C GLU A 134 15.17 -0.68 22.58
N VAL A 135 16.38 -0.73 22.02
CA VAL A 135 17.61 -0.36 22.76
C VAL A 135 17.57 1.12 23.15
N PHE A 136 17.11 2.00 22.26
CA PHE A 136 16.96 3.42 22.54
C PHE A 136 15.95 3.70 23.67
N ALA A 137 14.92 2.87 23.79
CA ALA A 137 13.97 2.91 24.91
C ALA A 137 14.63 2.58 26.25
N LEU A 138 15.40 1.48 26.27
CA LEU A 138 16.09 0.99 27.47
C LEU A 138 17.16 1.98 27.93
N GLN A 139 17.91 2.56 26.99
CA GLN A 139 18.88 3.61 27.25
C GLN A 139 18.29 4.75 28.07
N HIS A 140 17.15 5.27 27.61
CA HIS A 140 16.50 6.37 28.31
C HIS A 140 15.93 5.94 29.66
N LYS A 141 15.27 4.78 29.72
CA LYS A 141 14.66 4.28 30.97
C LYS A 141 15.69 4.10 32.09
N HIS A 142 16.91 3.73 31.75
CA HIS A 142 17.98 3.41 32.70
C HIS A 142 19.10 4.47 32.76
N ASN A 143 18.98 5.58 32.04
CA ASN A 143 20.02 6.63 31.95
C ASN A 143 21.40 6.12 31.45
N LEU A 144 21.40 5.16 30.53
CA LEU A 144 22.61 4.47 30.03
C LEU A 144 23.29 5.20 28.86
N ALA A 145 23.27 6.54 28.86
CA ALA A 145 23.68 7.35 27.71
C ALA A 145 25.14 7.16 27.27
N ASN A 146 26.01 6.63 28.15
CA ASN A 146 27.45 6.53 27.96
C ASN A 146 28.00 5.10 27.87
N GLU A 147 27.12 4.09 27.75
CA GLU A 147 27.57 2.70 27.78
C GLU A 147 28.17 2.25 26.44
N THR A 148 29.42 1.81 26.48
CA THR A 148 30.22 1.52 25.28
C THR A 148 29.63 0.41 24.41
N TYR A 149 28.97 -0.59 25.00
CA TYR A 149 28.34 -1.69 24.26
C TYR A 149 27.08 -1.25 23.49
N LEU A 150 26.55 -0.06 23.76
CA LEU A 150 25.38 0.45 23.05
C LEU A 150 25.74 1.15 21.73
N LYS A 151 27.04 1.31 21.47
CA LYS A 151 27.57 1.90 20.22
C LYS A 151 27.32 1.03 19.00
N ASP A 152 26.99 -0.25 19.18
CA ASP A 152 26.68 -1.19 18.11
C ASP A 152 25.22 -1.05 17.62
N PHE A 153 24.35 -0.42 18.41
CA PHE A 153 22.93 -0.24 18.10
C PHE A 153 22.63 1.14 17.52
N ARG A 154 23.46 1.60 16.58
CA ARG A 154 23.23 2.86 15.86
C ARG A 154 21.99 2.78 14.98
N PHE A 155 21.44 3.95 14.65
CA PHE A 155 20.36 4.06 13.69
C PHE A 155 20.80 3.41 12.35
N PRO A 156 20.05 2.44 11.82
CA PRO A 156 20.41 1.76 10.58
C PRO A 156 20.04 2.64 9.37
N VAL A 157 21.03 3.26 8.74
CA VAL A 157 20.81 4.16 7.58
C VAL A 157 20.14 3.44 6.42
N GLU A 158 20.41 2.14 6.27
CA GLU A 158 19.84 1.29 5.24
C GLU A 158 18.32 1.10 5.41
N PHE A 159 17.79 1.24 6.64
CA PHE A 159 16.35 1.21 6.88
C PHE A 159 15.67 2.44 6.29
N GLU A 160 16.25 3.63 6.51
CA GLU A 160 15.74 4.87 5.93
C GLU A 160 15.76 4.80 4.39
N GLN A 161 16.88 4.34 3.82
CA GLN A 161 17.01 4.19 2.38
C GLN A 161 15.99 3.20 1.81
N TYR A 162 15.81 2.05 2.47
CA TYR A 162 14.80 1.06 2.10
C TYR A 162 13.40 1.68 2.07
N ILE A 163 12.97 2.32 3.16
CA ILE A 163 11.64 2.92 3.24
C ILE A 163 11.42 3.96 2.14
N PHE A 164 12.35 4.89 1.92
CA PHE A 164 12.16 5.93 0.90
C PHE A 164 12.19 5.38 -0.52
N THR A 165 13.08 4.44 -0.80
CA THR A 165 13.18 3.81 -2.13
C THR A 165 11.90 3.03 -2.44
N THR A 166 11.44 2.20 -1.51
CA THR A 166 10.23 1.42 -1.67
C THR A 166 8.98 2.31 -1.69
N THR A 167 8.89 3.35 -0.87
CA THR A 167 7.77 4.33 -0.94
C THR A 167 7.65 4.93 -2.34
N ASN A 168 8.76 5.40 -2.91
CA ASN A 168 8.77 6.00 -4.24
C ASN A 168 8.44 4.98 -5.34
N LYS A 169 8.98 3.75 -5.22
CA LYS A 169 8.68 2.65 -6.14
C LYS A 169 7.19 2.31 -6.15
N VAL A 170 6.61 2.02 -4.98
CA VAL A 170 5.20 1.66 -4.82
C VAL A 170 4.31 2.82 -5.28
N LYS A 171 4.67 4.07 -4.99
CA LYS A 171 3.93 5.25 -5.46
C LYS A 171 3.92 5.35 -6.99
N LYS A 172 5.07 5.15 -7.63
CA LYS A 172 5.19 5.19 -9.09
C LYS A 172 4.38 4.08 -9.75
N GLU A 173 4.46 2.86 -9.20
CA GLU A 173 3.70 1.71 -9.71
C GLU A 173 2.18 1.92 -9.56
N TYR A 174 1.74 2.35 -8.38
CA TYR A 174 0.33 2.65 -8.12
C TYR A 174 -0.22 3.71 -9.08
N LEU A 175 0.51 4.82 -9.27
CA LEU A 175 0.09 5.87 -10.19
C LEU A 175 0.07 5.40 -11.65
N GLY A 176 0.97 4.50 -12.04
CA GLY A 176 0.95 3.84 -13.36
C GLY A 176 -0.37 3.11 -13.60
N LEU A 177 -0.74 2.20 -12.71
CA LEU A 177 -1.97 1.40 -12.83
C LEU A 177 -3.23 2.29 -12.81
N VAL A 178 -3.29 3.27 -11.91
CA VAL A 178 -4.47 4.16 -11.80
C VAL A 178 -4.58 5.12 -13.00
N SER A 179 -3.47 5.51 -13.62
CA SER A 179 -3.50 6.40 -14.79
C SER A 179 -3.91 5.65 -16.05
N GLU A 180 -3.50 4.39 -16.18
CA GLU A 180 -3.91 3.49 -17.27
C GLU A 180 -5.41 3.15 -17.18
N ASP A 181 -5.93 2.93 -15.97
CA ASP A 181 -7.35 2.62 -15.75
C ASP A 181 -8.30 3.80 -16.06
N LYS A 182 -7.81 5.05 -15.97
CA LYS A 182 -8.61 6.25 -16.26
C LYS A 182 -8.98 6.43 -17.74
N ILE A 183 -8.48 5.59 -18.65
CA ILE A 183 -8.88 5.60 -20.07
C ILE A 183 -10.04 4.60 -20.35
N LYS A 184 -10.46 3.77 -19.39
CA LYS A 184 -11.58 2.82 -19.57
C LYS A 184 -12.56 2.79 -18.40
N ILE A 185 -12.97 3.94 -17.90
CA ILE A 185 -14.16 3.99 -17.04
C ILE A 185 -15.39 3.91 -17.95
N HIS A 186 -15.72 2.70 -18.41
CA HIS A 186 -17.12 2.43 -18.73
C HIS A 186 -17.89 2.58 -17.40
N PRO A 187 -18.94 3.41 -17.34
CA PRO A 187 -19.73 3.54 -16.14
C PRO A 187 -20.23 2.14 -15.76
N ILE A 188 -19.80 1.66 -14.59
CA ILE A 188 -20.37 0.47 -13.98
C ILE A 188 -21.87 0.76 -13.91
N PRO A 189 -22.75 0.00 -14.58
CA PRO A 189 -24.18 0.17 -14.37
C PRO A 189 -24.39 -0.08 -12.89
N SER A 190 -24.72 0.99 -12.16
CA SER A 190 -25.02 0.91 -10.74
C SER A 190 -26.07 -0.17 -10.62
N LYS A 191 -25.71 -1.32 -10.05
CA LYS A 191 -26.72 -2.24 -9.56
C LYS A 191 -27.53 -1.42 -8.58
N THR A 192 -28.74 -1.07 -9.01
CA THR A 192 -29.78 -0.44 -8.23
C THR A 192 -29.78 -1.16 -6.89
N LEU A 193 -29.25 -0.50 -5.85
CA LEU A 193 -29.43 -0.98 -4.49
C LEU A 193 -30.95 -1.05 -4.31
N ALA A 194 -31.48 -2.27 -4.25
CA ALA A 194 -32.85 -2.46 -3.81
C ALA A 194 -32.97 -1.77 -2.43
N PRO A 195 -33.98 -0.92 -2.23
CA PRO A 195 -34.12 -0.20 -0.98
C PRO A 195 -34.21 -1.19 0.19
N PRO A 196 -33.65 -0.85 1.36
CA PRO A 196 -33.62 -1.73 2.51
C PRO A 196 -35.06 -2.13 2.88
N ARG A 197 -35.27 -3.45 2.98
CA ARG A 197 -36.53 -4.05 3.42
C ARG A 197 -36.86 -3.48 4.80
N LYS A 198 -37.94 -2.70 4.91
CA LYS A 198 -38.39 -2.07 6.17
C LYS A 198 -38.41 -3.12 7.28
N MET A 199 -37.61 -2.93 8.32
CA MET A 199 -37.66 -3.75 9.54
C MET A 199 -39.05 -3.61 10.15
N GLN A 200 -39.77 -4.73 10.27
CA GLN A 200 -41.00 -4.81 11.07
C GLN A 200 -40.61 -4.60 12.54
N LYS A 201 -41.17 -3.55 13.15
CA LYS A 201 -41.08 -3.34 14.60
C LYS A 201 -41.79 -4.49 15.31
N ILE A 202 -41.03 -5.33 16.00
CA ILE A 202 -41.58 -6.30 16.94
C ILE A 202 -41.84 -5.53 18.24
N THR A 203 -43.08 -5.09 18.44
CA THR A 203 -43.57 -4.61 19.73
C THR A 203 -43.86 -5.85 20.58
N ARG A 204 -43.04 -6.14 21.59
CA ARG A 204 -43.40 -7.08 22.66
C ARG A 204 -44.08 -6.28 23.76
N GLU A 205 -45.38 -6.51 23.94
CA GLU A 205 -46.09 -6.15 25.16
C GLU A 205 -45.56 -7.01 26.31
N VAL A 206 -45.12 -6.35 27.38
CA VAL A 206 -44.85 -6.99 28.67
C VAL A 206 -46.09 -6.75 29.52
N LYS A 207 -46.76 -7.85 29.89
CA LYS A 207 -47.79 -7.90 30.93
C LYS A 207 -47.14 -8.10 32.28
#